data_AF-A0A662SQK3-F1
#
_entry.id   AF-A0A662SQK3-F1
#
_cell.length_a   1.000
_cell.length_b   1.000
_cell.length_c   1.000
_cell.angle_alpha   90.00
_cell.angle_beta   90.00
_cell.angle_gamma   90.00
#
_symmetry.space_group_name_H-M   'P 1'
#
loop_
_entity.id
_entity.type
_entity.pdbx_description
1 polymer ?
#
loop_
_entity_poly.entity_id
_entity_poly.type
_entity_poly.pdbx_seq_one_letter_code
_entity_poly.pdbx_strand_id
1 'polypeptide(L)'
;GVNLEKTILTIKSEISIPVVLFPGYIDGVAPGADAILFMSLLNSGNPYWIIQAQALAAPKIKKLGIEPIPTAYLIFEPGHTTAAGWVGWVNPIPRRKPQIALAYALAAEMLGIRWIYLEAGSGAEKPVPTETIKLISNFTDLGIIVGGGLRTQEQISERAKAGANIVVIGTKIEESKDIKSEIKAFSNALKEASKGL
;
A
#
# COMPACT_ATOMS: atom_id res chain seq x y z
N GLY A 1 13.81 -13.38 -4.43
CA GLY A 1 14.67 -14.60 -4.43
C GLY A 1 13.97 -15.79 -5.08
N VAL A 2 14.64 -16.94 -5.26
CA VAL A 2 14.11 -18.14 -5.97
C VAL A 2 12.77 -18.63 -5.39
N ASN A 3 12.56 -18.48 -4.08
CA ASN A 3 11.30 -18.85 -3.44
C ASN A 3 10.12 -17.97 -3.90
N LEU A 4 10.36 -16.67 -4.13
CA LEU A 4 9.32 -15.72 -4.52
C LEU A 4 8.76 -16.01 -5.93
N GLU A 5 9.63 -16.32 -6.89
CA GLU A 5 9.21 -16.72 -8.24
C GLU A 5 8.31 -17.95 -8.20
N LYS A 6 8.73 -19.00 -7.46
CA LYS A 6 7.92 -20.21 -7.29
C LYS A 6 6.56 -19.89 -6.67
N THR A 7 6.52 -19.04 -5.64
CA THR A 7 5.25 -18.61 -5.02
C THR A 7 4.35 -17.88 -6.02
N ILE A 8 4.89 -16.96 -6.82
CA ILE A 8 4.12 -16.23 -7.84
C ILE A 8 3.51 -17.20 -8.86
N LEU A 9 4.31 -18.14 -9.38
CA LEU A 9 3.83 -19.11 -10.37
C LEU A 9 2.74 -20.02 -9.81
N THR A 10 2.89 -20.49 -8.57
CA THR A 10 1.84 -21.29 -7.90
C THR A 10 0.55 -20.48 -7.70
N ILE A 11 0.65 -19.20 -7.33
CA ILE A 11 -0.54 -18.35 -7.20
C ILE A 11 -1.22 -18.18 -8.56
N LYS A 12 -0.44 -17.89 -9.61
CA LYS A 12 -0.96 -17.68 -10.97
C LYS A 12 -1.54 -18.92 -11.63
N SER A 13 -1.22 -20.14 -11.16
CA SER A 13 -1.90 -21.35 -11.64
C SER A 13 -3.33 -21.46 -11.12
N GLU A 14 -3.66 -20.78 -10.03
CA GLU A 14 -4.96 -20.88 -9.34
C GLU A 14 -5.86 -19.65 -9.55
N ILE A 15 -5.34 -18.56 -10.12
CA ILE A 15 -6.08 -17.28 -10.25
C ILE A 15 -6.00 -16.72 -11.67
N SER A 16 -7.02 -15.95 -12.06
CA SER A 16 -7.07 -15.21 -13.33
C SER A 16 -6.83 -13.70 -13.19
N ILE A 17 -6.70 -13.20 -11.95
CA ILE A 17 -6.45 -11.79 -11.67
C ILE A 17 -4.94 -11.48 -11.62
N PRO A 18 -4.52 -10.23 -11.90
CA PRO A 18 -3.11 -9.85 -11.88
C PRO A 18 -2.45 -10.03 -10.51
N VAL A 19 -1.18 -10.45 -10.49
CA VAL A 19 -0.34 -10.46 -9.30
C VAL A 19 0.54 -9.21 -9.29
N VAL A 20 0.34 -8.35 -8.29
CA VAL A 20 1.10 -7.13 -8.07
C VAL A 20 2.05 -7.32 -6.89
N LEU A 21 3.35 -7.05 -7.11
CA LEU A 21 4.36 -7.15 -6.06
C LEU A 21 4.34 -5.92 -5.14
N PHE A 22 4.41 -6.16 -3.83
CA PHE A 22 4.66 -5.16 -2.79
C PHE A 22 6.10 -5.33 -2.27
N PRO A 23 7.09 -4.59 -2.82
CA PRO A 23 8.49 -4.82 -2.53
C PRO A 23 8.92 -4.20 -1.19
N GLY A 24 9.50 -5.02 -0.30
CA GLY A 24 10.20 -4.53 0.90
C GLY A 24 11.68 -4.20 0.64
N TYR A 25 12.29 -4.80 -0.38
CA TYR A 25 13.69 -4.61 -0.77
C TYR A 25 13.91 -5.00 -2.23
N ILE A 26 15.11 -4.76 -2.78
CA ILE A 26 15.44 -4.96 -4.21
C ILE A 26 15.37 -6.44 -4.65
N ASP A 27 15.46 -7.38 -3.72
CA ASP A 27 15.34 -8.82 -3.97
C ASP A 27 13.87 -9.29 -4.12
N GLY A 28 12.93 -8.38 -3.85
CA GLY A 28 11.49 -8.53 -4.08
C GLY A 28 11.09 -8.46 -5.56
N VAL A 29 11.99 -8.10 -6.47
CA VAL A 29 11.74 -8.15 -7.92
C VAL A 29 11.92 -9.59 -8.42
N ALA A 30 10.84 -10.23 -8.85
CA ALA A 30 10.83 -11.61 -9.36
C ALA A 30 10.01 -11.72 -10.66
N PRO A 31 10.40 -12.63 -11.59
CA PRO A 31 9.65 -12.87 -12.82
C PRO A 31 8.27 -13.47 -12.54
N GLY A 32 7.39 -13.40 -13.54
CA GLY A 32 6.04 -13.97 -13.49
C GLY A 32 4.97 -13.03 -12.92
N ALA A 33 5.36 -12.00 -12.15
CA ALA A 33 4.44 -10.97 -11.70
C ALA A 33 4.01 -10.05 -12.85
N ASP A 34 2.78 -9.54 -12.78
CA ASP A 34 2.22 -8.67 -13.82
C ASP A 34 2.65 -7.22 -13.59
N ALA A 35 2.70 -6.80 -12.32
CA ALA A 35 3.10 -5.46 -11.93
C ALA A 35 3.88 -5.44 -10.61
N ILE A 36 4.48 -4.29 -10.31
CA ILE A 36 5.13 -3.98 -9.04
C ILE A 36 4.71 -2.58 -8.61
N LEU A 37 4.38 -2.39 -7.33
CA LEU A 37 4.30 -1.04 -6.78
C LEU A 37 5.72 -0.47 -6.77
N PHE A 38 5.99 0.45 -7.69
CA PHE A 38 7.27 1.12 -7.82
C PHE A 38 7.31 2.29 -6.82
N MET A 39 7.45 1.89 -5.56
CA MET A 39 7.21 2.73 -4.40
C MET A 39 8.38 3.65 -4.09
N SER A 40 8.10 4.89 -3.68
CA SER A 40 9.05 5.81 -3.03
C SER A 40 8.57 6.12 -1.61
N LEU A 41 9.38 5.77 -0.60
CA LEU A 41 9.06 6.03 0.81
C LEU A 41 9.40 7.48 1.15
N LEU A 42 8.48 8.39 0.81
CA LEU A 42 8.76 9.84 0.75
C LEU A 42 9.07 10.45 2.13
N ASN A 43 8.55 9.86 3.20
CA ASN A 43 8.85 10.31 4.56
C ASN A 43 9.99 9.51 5.23
N SER A 44 10.88 8.89 4.45
CA SER A 44 12.15 8.33 4.95
C SER A 44 13.19 9.43 5.17
N GLY A 45 14.02 9.28 6.19
CA GLY A 45 15.27 10.05 6.35
C GLY A 45 16.43 9.50 5.51
N ASN A 46 16.24 8.36 4.82
CA ASN A 46 17.28 7.69 4.05
C ASN A 46 17.01 7.80 2.54
N PRO A 47 17.88 8.47 1.76
CA PRO A 47 17.77 8.52 0.30
C PRO A 47 17.72 7.15 -0.38
N TYR A 48 18.23 6.11 0.29
CA TYR A 48 18.14 4.74 -0.19
C TYR A 48 16.69 4.31 -0.48
N TRP A 49 15.77 4.59 0.44
CA TRP A 49 14.36 4.22 0.33
C TRP A 49 13.53 5.19 -0.51
N ILE A 50 14.03 6.41 -0.72
CA ILE A 50 13.37 7.45 -1.52
C ILE A 50 13.60 7.20 -3.01
N ILE A 51 14.84 6.92 -3.45
CA ILE A 51 15.14 6.79 -4.89
C ILE A 51 16.25 5.80 -5.27
N GLN A 52 17.19 5.45 -4.38
CA GLN A 52 18.33 4.63 -4.80
C GLN A 52 17.94 3.15 -5.01
N ALA A 53 17.09 2.58 -4.15
CA ALA A 53 16.60 1.21 -4.32
C ALA A 53 15.81 1.05 -5.64
N GLN A 54 15.04 2.08 -6.00
CA GLN A 54 14.26 2.19 -7.23
C GLN A 54 15.20 2.21 -8.44
N ALA A 55 16.26 3.02 -8.39
CA ALA A 55 17.28 3.08 -9.44
C ALA A 55 18.00 1.73 -9.62
N LEU A 56 18.32 1.03 -8.53
CA LEU A 56 18.94 -0.30 -8.57
C LEU A 56 18.00 -1.37 -9.14
N ALA A 57 16.71 -1.31 -8.82
CA ALA A 57 15.71 -2.28 -9.27
C ALA A 57 15.25 -2.06 -10.73
N ALA A 58 15.25 -0.82 -11.21
CA ALA A 58 14.67 -0.44 -12.49
C ALA A 58 15.20 -1.24 -13.71
N PRO A 59 16.52 -1.49 -13.88
CA PRO A 59 17.01 -2.30 -14.99
C PRO A 59 16.44 -3.73 -14.99
N LYS A 60 16.32 -4.34 -13.81
CA LYS A 60 15.76 -5.68 -13.66
C LYS A 60 14.26 -5.70 -13.96
N ILE A 61 13.50 -4.74 -13.44
CA ILE A 61 12.06 -4.58 -13.71
C ILE A 61 11.83 -4.45 -15.22
N LYS A 62 12.59 -3.56 -15.88
CA LYS A 62 12.50 -3.33 -17.32
C LYS A 62 12.83 -4.59 -18.13
N LYS A 63 13.90 -5.31 -17.75
CA LYS A 63 14.30 -6.57 -18.41
C LYS A 63 13.23 -7.65 -18.30
N LEU A 64 12.56 -7.73 -17.15
CA LEU A 64 11.52 -8.73 -16.89
C LEU A 64 10.16 -8.35 -17.47
N GLY A 65 9.99 -7.13 -17.99
CA GLY A 65 8.71 -6.67 -18.56
C GLY A 65 7.60 -6.47 -17.53
N ILE A 66 7.94 -6.32 -16.24
CA ILE A 66 6.97 -6.10 -15.15
C ILE A 66 6.49 -4.64 -15.23
N GLU A 67 5.19 -4.39 -15.13
CA GLU A 67 4.64 -3.03 -15.11
C GLU A 67 5.01 -2.31 -13.79
N PRO A 68 5.77 -1.19 -13.83
CA PRO A 68 6.00 -0.38 -12.64
C PRO A 68 4.81 0.56 -12.42
N ILE A 69 4.11 0.41 -11.29
CA ILE A 69 3.04 1.32 -10.86
C ILE A 69 3.68 2.42 -9.99
N PRO A 70 3.81 3.69 -10.43
CA PRO A 70 4.46 4.73 -9.64
C PRO A 70 3.64 5.02 -8.39
N THR A 71 4.22 4.82 -7.20
CA THR A 71 3.50 4.91 -5.93
C THR A 71 4.29 5.69 -4.89
N ALA A 72 3.70 6.73 -4.32
CA ALA A 72 4.21 7.35 -3.10
C ALA A 72 3.82 6.48 -1.91
N TYR A 73 4.75 6.24 -1.00
CA TYR A 73 4.51 5.44 0.20
C TYR A 73 4.75 6.29 1.44
N LEU A 74 3.73 6.39 2.29
CA LEU A 74 3.78 7.17 3.52
C LEU A 74 3.40 6.30 4.70
N ILE A 75 4.28 6.27 5.71
CA ILE A 75 4.02 5.53 6.96
C ILE A 75 3.63 6.51 8.07
N PHE A 76 2.51 6.22 8.73
CA PHE A 76 1.94 6.99 9.84
C PHE A 76 2.37 6.45 11.20
N GLU A 77 2.19 7.23 12.26
CA GLU A 77 2.40 6.73 13.62
C GLU A 77 1.54 5.47 13.92
N PRO A 78 2.09 4.53 14.72
CA PRO A 78 3.34 4.65 15.47
C PRO A 78 4.62 4.48 14.62
N GLY A 79 4.52 3.97 13.39
CA GLY A 79 5.57 3.95 12.36
C GLY A 79 6.86 3.25 12.76
N HIS A 80 7.66 3.84 13.64
CA HIS A 80 8.91 3.31 14.19
C HIS A 80 8.77 1.96 14.90
N THR A 81 7.59 1.63 15.41
CA THR A 81 7.33 0.33 16.06
C THR A 81 6.99 -0.77 15.06
N THR A 82 6.95 -0.45 13.77
CA THR A 82 6.66 -1.39 12.69
C THR A 82 7.95 -1.75 11.97
N ALA A 83 8.08 -2.99 11.48
CA ALA A 83 9.27 -3.42 10.75
C ALA A 83 9.57 -2.50 9.54
N ALA A 84 8.52 -2.11 8.81
CA ALA A 84 8.64 -1.22 7.65
C ALA A 84 9.13 0.18 8.03
N GLY A 85 8.59 0.79 9.10
CA GLY A 85 9.03 2.11 9.54
C GLY A 85 10.42 2.12 10.19
N TRP A 86 10.78 1.05 10.91
CA TRP A 86 12.11 0.89 11.50
C TRP A 86 13.18 0.73 10.41
N VAL A 87 13.02 -0.25 9.52
CA VAL A 87 13.97 -0.50 8.42
C VAL A 87 13.99 0.67 7.43
N GLY A 88 12.82 1.24 7.15
CA GLY A 88 12.64 2.38 6.26
C GLY A 88 13.20 3.71 6.79
N TRP A 89 13.70 3.75 8.02
CA TRP A 89 14.17 4.96 8.71
C TRP A 89 13.20 6.14 8.55
N VAL A 90 11.93 5.86 8.84
CA VAL A 90 10.83 6.78 8.60
C VAL A 90 10.77 7.88 9.64
N ASN A 91 10.37 9.09 9.25
CA ASN A 91 9.77 10.10 10.11
C ASN A 91 8.23 9.98 10.03
N PRO A 92 7.56 9.28 10.96
CA PRO A 92 6.17 8.87 10.78
C PRO A 92 5.25 10.08 10.75
N ILE A 93 4.24 10.04 9.88
CA ILE A 93 3.27 11.13 9.83
C ILE A 93 2.41 11.10 11.10
N PRO A 94 2.35 12.21 11.86
CA PRO A 94 1.51 12.28 13.04
C PRO A 94 0.03 12.17 12.66
N ARG A 95 -0.68 11.28 13.36
CA ARG A 95 -2.08 10.94 12.98
C ARG A 95 -3.04 12.11 13.13
N ARG A 96 -2.68 13.11 13.94
CA ARG A 96 -3.45 14.34 14.17
C ARG A 96 -3.00 15.52 13.29
N LYS A 97 -2.15 15.27 12.29
CA LYS A 97 -1.59 16.29 11.39
C LYS A 97 -1.81 15.88 9.92
N PRO A 98 -3.07 15.75 9.46
CA PRO A 98 -3.38 15.31 8.10
C PRO A 98 -2.79 16.21 7.01
N GLN A 99 -2.54 17.48 7.32
CA GLN A 99 -1.93 18.44 6.38
C GLN A 99 -0.50 18.03 5.96
N ILE A 100 0.23 17.31 6.82
CA ILE A 100 1.57 16.81 6.46
C ILE A 100 1.44 15.74 5.37
N ALA A 101 0.50 14.82 5.50
CA ALA A 101 0.24 13.82 4.48
C ALA A 101 -0.23 14.45 3.16
N LEU A 102 -1.11 15.46 3.23
CA LEU A 102 -1.55 16.20 2.06
C LEU A 102 -0.37 16.87 1.34
N ALA A 103 0.57 17.47 2.06
CA ALA A 103 1.74 18.10 1.46
C ALA A 103 2.60 17.09 0.68
N TYR A 104 2.81 15.88 1.23
CA TYR A 104 3.49 14.80 0.52
C TYR A 104 2.68 14.30 -0.69
N ALA A 105 1.36 14.21 -0.57
CA ALA A 105 0.48 13.79 -1.66
C ALA A 105 0.55 14.77 -2.84
N LEU A 106 0.41 16.07 -2.59
CA LEU A 106 0.55 17.11 -3.61
C LEU A 106 1.95 17.07 -4.26
N ALA A 107 3.01 16.92 -3.46
CA ALA A 107 4.35 16.77 -4.00
C ALA A 107 4.49 15.53 -4.89
N ALA A 108 3.93 14.39 -4.49
CA ALA A 108 3.94 13.17 -5.28
C ALA A 108 3.22 13.36 -6.63
N GLU A 109 2.02 13.95 -6.61
CA GLU A 109 1.24 14.26 -7.80
C GLU A 109 2.01 15.17 -8.77
N MET A 110 2.61 16.26 -8.26
CA MET A 110 3.42 17.17 -9.06
C MET A 110 4.68 16.51 -9.67
N LEU A 111 5.19 15.45 -9.04
CA LEU A 111 6.28 14.62 -9.57
C LEU A 111 5.81 13.58 -10.59
N GLY A 112 4.52 13.52 -10.90
CA GLY A 112 3.93 12.55 -11.83
C GLY A 112 3.69 11.17 -11.24
N ILE A 113 3.75 11.03 -9.91
CA ILE A 113 3.29 9.81 -9.23
C ILE A 113 1.77 9.74 -9.36
N ARG A 114 1.23 8.54 -9.58
CA ARG A 114 -0.21 8.32 -9.84
C ARG A 114 -0.96 7.70 -8.67
N TRP A 115 -0.23 7.09 -7.74
CA TRP A 115 -0.80 6.39 -6.59
C TRP A 115 -0.12 6.82 -5.30
N ILE A 116 -0.88 6.83 -4.21
CA ILE A 116 -0.35 7.02 -2.86
C ILE A 116 -0.84 5.89 -1.95
N TYR A 117 0.11 5.25 -1.28
CA TYR A 117 -0.15 4.24 -0.28
C TYR A 117 0.05 4.85 1.11
N LEU A 118 -1.04 4.91 1.87
CA LEU A 118 -1.09 5.36 3.26
C LEU A 118 -1.05 4.15 4.19
N GLU A 119 0.04 4.00 4.94
CA GLU A 119 0.31 2.82 5.77
C GLU A 119 0.35 3.16 7.26
N ALA A 120 -0.35 2.38 8.09
CA ALA A 120 -0.28 2.49 9.55
C ALA A 120 0.73 1.51 10.18
N GLY A 121 1.15 0.49 9.43
CA GLY A 121 1.97 -0.63 9.86
C GLY A 121 1.22 -1.96 9.80
N SER A 122 1.91 -3.04 9.43
CA SER A 122 1.40 -4.40 9.64
C SER A 122 1.09 -4.62 11.12
N GLY A 123 -0.09 -5.16 11.42
CA GLY A 123 -0.56 -5.36 12.80
C GLY A 123 -0.88 -4.07 13.58
N ALA A 124 -0.80 -2.88 12.98
CA ALA A 124 -1.05 -1.62 13.70
C ALA A 124 -2.39 -1.62 14.44
N GLU A 125 -2.43 -1.07 15.65
CA GLU A 125 -3.67 -1.05 16.45
C GLU A 125 -4.78 -0.21 15.80
N LYS A 126 -4.40 0.87 15.10
CA LYS A 126 -5.33 1.82 14.49
C LYS A 126 -4.99 2.05 13.01
N PRO A 127 -5.94 1.86 12.08
CA PRO A 127 -5.74 2.14 10.66
C PRO A 127 -5.65 3.64 10.39
N VAL A 128 -5.11 4.06 9.23
CA VAL A 128 -4.98 5.48 8.87
C VAL A 128 -6.31 6.25 9.12
N PRO A 129 -6.26 7.46 9.70
CA PRO A 129 -7.45 8.28 9.93
C PRO A 129 -8.21 8.59 8.64
N THR A 130 -9.55 8.49 8.67
CA THR A 130 -10.41 8.81 7.53
C THR A 130 -10.35 10.29 7.14
N GLU A 131 -10.13 11.18 8.10
CA GLU A 131 -9.89 12.61 7.85
C GLU A 131 -8.73 12.84 6.88
N THR A 132 -7.62 12.11 7.05
CA THR A 132 -6.46 12.21 6.16
C THR A 132 -6.79 11.73 4.75
N ILE A 133 -7.50 10.61 4.63
CA ILE A 133 -7.88 10.02 3.34
C ILE A 133 -8.81 10.97 2.60
N LYS A 134 -9.83 11.50 3.29
CA LYS A 134 -10.79 12.48 2.76
C LYS A 134 -10.11 13.77 2.34
N LEU A 135 -9.12 14.22 3.10
CA LEU A 135 -8.35 15.40 2.76
C LEU A 135 -7.54 15.18 1.47
N ILE A 136 -6.88 14.04 1.31
CA ILE A 136 -6.09 13.75 0.10
C ILE A 136 -7.01 13.56 -1.11
N SER A 137 -8.12 12.83 -0.98
CA SER A 137 -9.05 12.58 -2.08
C SER A 137 -9.74 13.86 -2.59
N ASN A 138 -9.92 14.86 -1.73
CA ASN A 138 -10.53 16.14 -2.12
C ASN A 138 -9.57 17.10 -2.83
N PHE A 139 -8.26 16.90 -2.70
CA PHE A 139 -7.25 17.89 -3.11
C PHE A 139 -6.20 17.32 -4.07
N THR A 140 -6.32 16.06 -4.47
CA THR A 140 -5.42 15.39 -5.44
C THR A 140 -6.23 14.43 -6.31
N ASP A 141 -5.73 14.15 -7.51
CA ASP A 141 -6.24 13.14 -8.45
C ASP A 141 -5.53 11.78 -8.29
N LEU A 142 -4.74 11.62 -7.22
CA LEU A 142 -4.02 10.38 -6.91
C LEU A 142 -4.98 9.23 -6.60
N GLY A 143 -4.68 8.05 -7.11
CA GLY A 143 -5.28 6.82 -6.60
C GLY A 143 -4.80 6.53 -5.17
N ILE A 144 -5.72 6.30 -4.24
CA ILE A 144 -5.41 6.13 -2.81
C ILE A 144 -5.51 4.65 -2.43
N ILE A 145 -4.40 4.12 -1.92
CA ILE A 145 -4.30 2.80 -1.29
C ILE A 145 -4.16 3.00 0.22
N VAL A 146 -4.92 2.25 1.02
CA VAL A 146 -4.83 2.31 2.49
C VAL A 146 -4.53 0.93 3.07
N GLY A 147 -3.49 0.84 3.89
CA GLY A 147 -3.08 -0.38 4.57
C GLY A 147 -2.80 -0.18 6.06
N GLY A 148 -2.73 -1.31 6.76
CA GLY A 148 -2.35 -1.38 8.18
C GLY A 148 -3.53 -1.26 9.14
N GLY A 149 -3.66 -2.23 10.04
CA GLY A 149 -4.60 -2.18 11.17
C GLY A 149 -6.10 -2.30 10.84
N LEU A 150 -6.45 -2.67 9.60
CA LEU A 150 -7.82 -2.89 9.16
C LEU A 150 -8.28 -4.31 9.54
N ARG A 151 -9.24 -4.39 10.47
CA ARG A 151 -9.70 -5.65 11.07
C ARG A 151 -11.20 -5.87 10.99
N THR A 152 -12.00 -4.84 10.71
CA THR A 152 -13.47 -4.92 10.70
C THR A 152 -14.06 -4.36 9.40
N GLN A 153 -15.28 -4.81 9.09
CA GLN A 153 -16.03 -4.35 7.91
C GLN A 153 -16.32 -2.84 7.97
N GLU A 154 -16.62 -2.33 9.16
CA GLU A 154 -16.89 -0.91 9.40
C GLU A 154 -15.65 -0.09 9.08
N GLN A 155 -14.47 -0.50 9.57
CA GLN A 155 -13.22 0.19 9.29
C GLN A 155 -12.95 0.27 7.79
N ILE A 156 -13.15 -0.82 7.06
CA ILE A 156 -12.96 -0.88 5.61
C ILE A 156 -13.96 0.03 4.89
N SER A 157 -15.24 -0.05 5.25
CA SER A 157 -16.33 0.77 4.67
C SER A 157 -16.07 2.26 4.87
N GLU A 158 -15.65 2.65 6.08
CA GLU A 158 -15.30 4.03 6.40
C GLU A 158 -14.16 4.58 5.54
N ARG A 159 -13.14 3.77 5.23
CA ARG A 159 -11.99 4.22 4.40
C ARG A 159 -12.38 4.32 2.93
N ALA A 160 -13.17 3.37 2.43
CA ALA A 160 -13.73 3.46 1.08
C ALA A 160 -14.59 4.74 0.92
N LYS A 161 -15.50 5.01 1.86
CA LYS A 161 -16.32 6.24 1.86
C LYS A 161 -15.50 7.53 2.02
N ALA A 162 -14.32 7.47 2.62
CA ALA A 162 -13.40 8.60 2.70
C ALA A 162 -12.66 8.88 1.39
N GLY A 163 -12.77 8.00 0.38
CA GLY A 163 -12.12 8.17 -0.93
C GLY A 163 -10.95 7.23 -1.18
N ALA A 164 -10.74 6.19 -0.36
CA ALA A 164 -9.77 5.15 -0.68
C ALA A 164 -10.25 4.31 -1.88
N ASN A 165 -9.43 4.20 -2.92
CA ASN A 165 -9.71 3.36 -4.08
C ASN A 165 -9.40 1.88 -3.79
N ILE A 166 -8.35 1.62 -2.98
CA ILE A 166 -7.90 0.28 -2.62
C ILE A 166 -7.69 0.21 -1.11
N VAL A 167 -8.14 -0.90 -0.51
CA VAL A 167 -7.93 -1.21 0.90
C VAL A 167 -7.16 -2.52 1.01
N VAL A 168 -6.02 -2.51 1.71
CA VAL A 168 -5.11 -3.65 1.85
C VAL A 168 -5.27 -4.28 3.23
N ILE A 169 -5.55 -5.58 3.25
CA ILE A 169 -5.85 -6.36 4.46
C ILE A 169 -4.88 -7.54 4.51
N GLY A 170 -3.91 -7.49 5.43
CA GLY A 170 -2.91 -8.55 5.65
C GLY A 170 -3.21 -9.37 6.90
N THR A 171 -2.73 -8.90 8.05
CA THR A 171 -2.75 -9.61 9.36
C THR A 171 -4.08 -10.30 9.69
N LYS A 172 -5.22 -9.63 9.45
CA LYS A 172 -6.54 -10.18 9.74
C LYS A 172 -6.88 -11.43 8.91
N ILE A 173 -6.41 -11.50 7.66
CA ILE A 173 -6.57 -12.68 6.80
C ILE A 173 -5.62 -13.79 7.23
N GLU A 174 -4.37 -13.45 7.56
CA GLU A 174 -3.35 -14.42 8.03
C GLU A 174 -3.76 -15.12 9.33
N GLU A 175 -4.42 -14.40 10.24
CA GLU A 175 -4.91 -14.94 11.52
C GLU A 175 -6.27 -15.65 11.41
N SER A 176 -6.94 -15.59 10.25
CA SER A 176 -8.29 -16.13 10.10
C SER A 176 -8.29 -17.66 9.98
N LYS A 177 -9.17 -18.31 10.75
CA LYS A 177 -9.47 -19.74 10.61
C LYS A 177 -10.38 -20.05 9.42
N ASP A 178 -11.09 -19.04 8.89
CA ASP A 178 -11.94 -19.12 7.71
C ASP A 178 -11.72 -17.91 6.81
N ILE A 179 -10.66 -18.00 6.00
CA ILE A 179 -10.26 -16.95 5.05
C ILE A 179 -11.39 -16.62 4.06
N LYS A 180 -12.17 -17.62 3.62
CA LYS A 180 -13.22 -17.43 2.61
C LYS A 180 -14.36 -16.57 3.14
N SER A 181 -14.82 -16.87 4.36
CA SER A 181 -15.87 -16.07 5.01
C SER A 181 -15.42 -14.63 5.23
N GLU A 182 -14.18 -14.44 5.71
CA GLU A 182 -13.61 -13.11 5.97
C GLU A 182 -13.51 -12.27 4.70
N ILE A 183 -12.97 -12.84 3.61
CA ILE A 183 -12.89 -12.17 2.30
C ILE A 183 -14.28 -11.80 1.79
N LYS A 184 -15.27 -12.70 1.93
CA LYS A 184 -16.65 -12.44 1.49
C LYS A 184 -17.26 -11.28 2.26
N ALA A 185 -17.07 -11.24 3.58
CA ALA A 185 -17.55 -10.17 4.45
C ALA A 185 -16.96 -8.81 4.03
N PHE A 186 -15.63 -8.73 3.86
CA PHE A 186 -14.96 -7.49 3.44
C PHE A 186 -15.35 -7.05 2.02
N SER A 187 -15.50 -8.00 1.09
CA SER A 187 -15.98 -7.69 -0.27
C SER A 187 -17.39 -7.11 -0.26
N ASN A 188 -18.29 -7.63 0.58
CA ASN A 188 -19.64 -7.12 0.71
C ASN A 188 -19.65 -5.70 1.31
N ALA A 189 -18.87 -5.46 2.37
CA ALA A 189 -18.75 -4.14 2.99
C ALA A 189 -18.25 -3.08 1.99
N LEU A 190 -17.30 -3.44 1.11
CA LEU A 190 -16.81 -2.55 0.04
C LEU A 190 -17.88 -2.29 -1.03
N LYS A 191 -18.62 -3.32 -1.45
CA LYS A 191 -19.72 -3.17 -2.43
C LYS A 191 -20.82 -2.25 -1.90
N GLU A 192 -21.16 -2.38 -0.61
CA GLU A 192 -22.15 -1.51 0.03
C GLU A 192 -21.66 -0.07 0.16
N ALA A 193 -20.39 0.13 0.55
CA ALA A 193 -19.79 1.47 0.60
C ALA A 193 -19.82 2.16 -0.78
N SER A 194 -19.61 1.39 -1.85
CA SER A 194 -19.55 1.90 -3.22
C SER A 194 -20.91 2.24 -3.82
N LYS A 195 -22.03 1.77 -3.25
CA LYS A 195 -23.38 2.11 -3.73
C LYS A 195 -23.78 3.56 -3.42
N GLY A 196 -23.03 4.25 -2.56
CA GLY A 196 -23.29 5.64 -2.15
C GLY A 196 -22.26 6.65 -2.63
N LEU A 197 -21.35 6.23 -3.52
CA LEU A 197 -20.35 7.07 -4.20
C LEU A 197 -20.79 7.29 -5.65
#